data_AF-A0A5C4Y8R0-F1
#
_entry.id   AF-A0A5C4Y8R0-F1
#
_cell.length_a   1.000
_cell.length_b   1.000
_cell.length_c   1.000
_cell.angle_alpha   90.00
_cell.angle_beta   90.00
_cell.angle_gamma   90.00
#
_symmetry.space_group_name_H-M   'P 1'
#
loop_
_entity.id
_entity.type
_entity.pdbx_description
1 polymer ?
#
loop_
_entity_poly.entity_id
_entity_poly.type
_entity_poly.pdbx_seq_one_letter_code
_entity_poly.pdbx_strand_id
1 'polypeptide(L)'
;MTQTIPGLTDQTTTAALLADLRALPQRPLEFHLHGERLVPAGYHVTEVKAVTIEAMDCGGKANAWRETVIQLMDGSAEEAKAGFMTNRKFLAIYDRVVKSIPVRAEAEVRFEYGNTAVPALQYHVTHVEAQPDRVIVHLRTPGVQCKAGDRCGVTAAGADEGCAPESGCCTPQAPISLG
;
A
#
# COMPACT_ATOMS: atom_id res chain seq x y z
N MET A 1 3.25 -14.84 12.63
CA MET A 1 3.62 -13.57 13.26
C MET A 1 3.77 -12.55 12.14
N THR A 2 3.08 -11.42 12.22
CA THR A 2 3.16 -10.31 11.25
C THR A 2 4.59 -9.80 11.16
N GLN A 3 5.13 -9.60 9.96
CA GLN A 3 6.44 -8.97 9.82
C GLN A 3 6.30 -7.47 10.05
N THR A 4 7.02 -6.90 11.01
CA THR A 4 6.93 -5.47 11.33
C THR A 4 7.74 -4.64 10.34
N ILE A 5 7.09 -3.75 9.59
CA ILE A 5 7.78 -2.75 8.77
C ILE A 5 8.14 -1.56 9.68
N PRO A 6 9.43 -1.21 9.85
CA PRO A 6 9.81 -0.12 10.74
C PRO A 6 9.13 1.21 10.34
N GLY A 7 8.54 1.89 11.32
CA GLY A 7 7.78 3.13 11.11
C GLY A 7 6.33 2.95 10.65
N LEU A 8 5.91 1.73 10.30
CA LEU A 8 4.54 1.48 9.88
C LEU A 8 3.75 0.75 10.98
N THR A 9 2.76 1.43 11.56
CA THR A 9 1.94 0.87 12.65
C THR A 9 0.69 0.15 12.14
N ASP A 10 0.15 0.58 11.00
CA ASP A 10 -1.19 0.16 10.53
C ASP A 10 -1.09 -0.69 9.26
N GLN A 11 -0.30 -1.76 9.34
CA GLN A 11 -0.06 -2.66 8.22
C GLN A 11 -1.11 -3.78 8.15
N THR A 12 -1.60 -4.04 6.94
CA THR A 12 -2.45 -5.20 6.65
C THR A 12 -1.59 -6.29 6.04
N THR A 13 -1.62 -7.50 6.60
CA THR A 13 -0.87 -8.62 6.02
C THR A 13 -1.62 -9.22 4.83
N THR A 14 -0.88 -9.86 3.93
CA THR A 14 -1.44 -10.63 2.83
C THR A 14 -2.42 -11.69 3.33
N ALA A 15 -2.07 -12.42 4.40
CA ALA A 15 -2.96 -13.42 4.97
C ALA A 15 -4.25 -12.83 5.54
N ALA A 16 -4.19 -11.68 6.22
CA ALA A 16 -5.36 -11.02 6.80
C ALA A 16 -6.34 -10.61 5.69
N LEU A 17 -5.87 -9.89 4.66
CA LEU A 17 -6.70 -9.49 3.53
C LEU A 17 -7.38 -10.70 2.86
N LEU A 18 -6.62 -11.76 2.60
CA LEU A 18 -7.16 -12.94 1.93
C LEU A 18 -8.16 -13.68 2.81
N ALA A 19 -7.94 -13.75 4.12
CA ALA A 19 -8.89 -14.34 5.05
C ALA A 19 -10.22 -13.57 5.05
N ASP A 20 -10.16 -12.24 5.14
CA ASP A 20 -11.35 -11.37 5.09
C ASP A 20 -12.11 -11.57 3.78
N LEU A 21 -11.44 -11.50 2.63
CA LEU A 21 -12.07 -11.68 1.33
C LEU A 21 -12.68 -13.08 1.13
N ARG A 22 -12.05 -14.13 1.69
CA ARG A 22 -12.52 -15.52 1.60
C ARG A 22 -13.73 -15.79 2.49
N ALA A 23 -13.80 -15.15 3.65
CA ALA A 23 -14.91 -15.30 4.60
C ALA A 23 -16.22 -14.71 4.04
N LEU A 24 -16.12 -13.74 3.14
CA LEU A 24 -17.27 -13.04 2.56
C LEU A 24 -17.93 -13.84 1.41
N PRO A 25 -19.26 -13.69 1.21
CA PRO A 25 -19.94 -14.24 0.05
C PRO A 25 -19.39 -13.67 -1.26
N GLN A 26 -19.69 -14.30 -2.39
CA GLN A 26 -19.27 -13.77 -3.68
C GLN A 26 -19.95 -12.42 -3.95
N ARG A 27 -19.13 -11.37 -4.10
CA ARG A 27 -19.60 -10.00 -4.35
C ARG A 27 -18.63 -9.28 -5.30
N PRO A 28 -19.11 -8.28 -6.06
CA PRO A 28 -18.28 -7.24 -6.66
C PRO A 28 -17.21 -6.74 -5.69
N LEU A 29 -15.96 -6.67 -6.13
CA LEU A 29 -14.83 -6.16 -5.35
C LEU A 29 -14.45 -4.78 -5.88
N GLU A 30 -14.44 -3.79 -5.01
CA GLU A 30 -14.11 -2.40 -5.34
C GLU A 30 -12.91 -1.92 -4.53
N PHE A 31 -12.17 -0.95 -5.08
CA PHE A 31 -11.02 -0.33 -4.44
C PHE A 31 -11.25 1.17 -4.30
N HIS A 32 -11.25 1.65 -3.06
CA HIS A 32 -11.59 3.04 -2.73
C HIS A 32 -10.42 3.74 -2.07
N LEU A 33 -10.20 5.00 -2.40
CA LEU A 33 -9.22 5.89 -1.78
C LEU A 33 -9.97 7.09 -1.20
N HIS A 34 -9.79 7.36 0.09
CA HIS A 34 -10.49 8.44 0.81
C HIS A 34 -12.03 8.39 0.67
N GLY A 35 -12.61 7.19 0.63
CA GLY A 35 -14.06 6.99 0.52
C GLY A 35 -14.62 7.14 -0.90
N GLU A 36 -13.76 7.43 -1.88
CA GLU A 36 -14.14 7.49 -3.29
C GLU A 36 -13.56 6.32 -4.07
N ARG A 37 -14.27 5.87 -5.10
CA ARG A 37 -13.79 4.79 -5.95
C ARG A 37 -12.56 5.23 -6.73
N LEU A 38 -11.44 4.57 -6.48
CA LEU A 38 -10.18 4.80 -7.16
C LEU A 38 -10.09 3.99 -8.47
N VAL A 39 -10.45 2.70 -8.41
CA VAL A 39 -10.31 1.78 -9.55
C VAL A 39 -11.68 1.57 -10.20
N PRO A 40 -11.86 1.91 -11.49
CA PRO A 40 -13.14 1.77 -12.18
C PRO A 40 -13.50 0.30 -12.44
N ALA A 41 -14.78 0.04 -12.75
CA ALA A 41 -15.25 -1.28 -13.17
C ALA A 41 -14.54 -1.78 -14.43
N GLY A 42 -14.52 -3.10 -14.64
CA GLY A 42 -13.81 -3.73 -15.77
C GLY A 42 -12.31 -3.87 -15.57
N TYR A 43 -11.76 -3.50 -14.40
CA TYR A 43 -10.33 -3.60 -14.13
C TYR A 43 -9.80 -5.04 -14.19
N HIS A 44 -8.48 -5.14 -14.42
CA HIS A 44 -7.74 -6.40 -14.44
C HIS A 44 -6.74 -6.46 -13.30
N VAL A 45 -6.51 -7.67 -12.77
CA VAL A 45 -5.31 -7.97 -11.98
C VAL A 45 -4.25 -8.42 -12.97
N THR A 46 -3.20 -7.61 -13.15
CA THR A 46 -2.19 -7.88 -14.19
C THR A 46 -0.94 -8.53 -13.63
N GLU A 47 -0.62 -8.32 -12.36
CA GLU A 47 0.60 -8.83 -11.74
C GLU A 47 0.43 -9.04 -10.23
N VAL A 48 1.12 -10.05 -9.69
CA VAL A 48 1.35 -10.22 -8.25
C VAL A 48 2.85 -10.31 -8.04
N LYS A 49 3.41 -9.41 -7.23
CA LYS A 49 4.85 -9.28 -6.98
C LYS A 49 5.13 -9.73 -5.55
N ALA A 50 6.05 -10.68 -5.38
CA ALA A 50 6.66 -11.01 -4.09
C ALA A 50 7.93 -10.19 -3.93
N VAL A 51 7.86 -9.08 -3.20
CA VAL A 51 8.93 -8.09 -3.10
C VAL A 51 9.73 -8.30 -1.81
N THR A 52 11.05 -8.16 -1.90
CA THR A 52 11.92 -7.95 -0.73
C THR A 52 12.58 -6.60 -0.80
N ILE A 53 12.54 -5.90 0.31
CA ILE A 53 13.17 -4.61 0.47
C ILE A 53 14.24 -4.74 1.53
N GLU A 54 15.43 -4.28 1.18
CA GLU A 54 16.56 -4.07 2.08
C GLU A 54 16.86 -2.58 2.05
N ALA A 55 16.85 -1.94 3.21
CA ALA A 55 17.01 -0.50 3.31
C ALA A 55 17.88 -0.13 4.51
N MET A 56 18.56 1.01 4.39
CA MET A 56 19.25 1.65 5.50
C MET A 56 18.47 2.93 5.85
N ASP A 57 18.15 3.11 7.12
CA ASP A 57 17.59 4.39 7.58
C ASP A 57 18.68 5.46 7.73
N CYS A 58 18.29 6.74 7.83
CA CYS A 58 19.24 7.85 7.97
C CYS A 58 20.05 7.80 9.26
N GLY A 59 19.64 6.97 10.24
CA GLY A 59 20.39 6.69 11.46
C GLY A 59 21.36 5.51 11.33
N GLY A 60 21.62 5.02 10.11
CA GLY A 60 22.58 3.95 9.84
C GLY A 60 22.10 2.54 10.20
N LYS A 61 20.81 2.34 10.51
CA LYS A 61 20.28 1.01 10.84
C LYS A 61 19.77 0.32 9.57
N ALA A 62 20.29 -0.88 9.33
CA ALA A 62 19.79 -1.79 8.31
C ALA A 62 18.41 -2.35 8.72
N ASN A 63 17.49 -2.38 7.76
CA ASN A 63 16.14 -2.88 7.88
C ASN A 63 15.84 -3.77 6.66
N ALA A 64 15.09 -4.85 6.87
CA ALA A 64 14.65 -5.71 5.78
C ALA A 64 13.21 -6.15 6.02
N TRP A 65 12.40 -6.13 4.97
CA TRP A 65 11.03 -6.60 5.00
C TRP A 65 10.58 -7.12 3.63
N ARG A 66 9.36 -7.65 3.58
CA ARG A 66 8.71 -8.31 2.47
C ARG A 66 7.36 -7.66 2.24
N GLU A 67 6.99 -7.54 0.98
CA GLU A 67 5.70 -7.01 0.56
C GLU A 67 5.09 -7.90 -0.51
N THR A 68 3.76 -7.93 -0.57
CA THR A 68 3.00 -8.50 -1.67
C THR A 68 2.32 -7.34 -2.40
N VAL A 69 2.75 -7.05 -3.62
CA VAL A 69 2.15 -5.97 -4.41
C VAL A 69 1.27 -6.57 -5.49
N ILE A 70 0.00 -6.18 -5.52
CA ILE A 70 -0.98 -6.66 -6.51
C ILE A 70 -1.31 -5.51 -7.45
N GLN A 71 -0.95 -5.65 -8.72
CA GLN A 71 -1.12 -4.61 -9.72
C GLN A 71 -2.49 -4.70 -10.38
N LEU A 72 -3.18 -3.56 -10.40
CA LEU A 72 -4.46 -3.37 -11.05
C LEU A 72 -4.28 -2.47 -12.28
N MET A 73 -5.06 -2.73 -13.33
CA MET A 73 -5.06 -1.95 -14.56
C MET A 73 -6.49 -1.68 -15.01
N ASP A 74 -6.72 -0.50 -15.57
CA ASP A 74 -7.99 -0.16 -16.21
C ASP A 74 -8.33 -1.16 -17.32
N GLY A 75 -9.62 -1.50 -17.40
CA GLY A 75 -10.17 -2.23 -18.53
C GLY A 75 -10.66 -1.30 -19.64
N SER A 76 -11.15 -1.91 -20.71
CA SER A 76 -11.88 -1.22 -21.77
C SER A 76 -13.27 -0.75 -21.31
N ALA A 77 -13.86 0.18 -22.07
CA ALA A 77 -15.22 0.65 -21.81
C ALA A 77 -16.28 -0.47 -21.89
N GLU A 78 -16.04 -1.51 -22.69
CA GLU A 78 -16.95 -2.65 -22.77
C GLU A 78 -16.84 -3.54 -21.52
N GLU A 79 -15.63 -3.77 -21.04
CA GLU A 79 -15.41 -4.52 -19.79
C GLU A 79 -16.00 -3.77 -18.58
N ALA A 80 -15.97 -2.44 -18.59
CA ALA A 80 -16.60 -1.64 -17.56
C ALA A 80 -18.12 -1.87 -17.48
N LYS A 81 -18.80 -2.11 -18.61
CA LYS A 81 -20.24 -2.45 -18.63
C LYS A 81 -20.53 -3.83 -18.02
N ALA A 82 -19.58 -4.76 -18.10
CA ALA A 82 -19.69 -6.06 -17.46
C ALA A 82 -19.56 -5.99 -15.92
N GLY A 83 -19.18 -4.82 -15.38
CA GLY A 83 -19.12 -4.54 -13.96
C GLY A 83 -17.77 -4.89 -13.31
N PHE A 84 -17.77 -4.99 -11.99
CA PHE A 84 -16.56 -5.28 -11.23
C PHE A 84 -16.25 -6.77 -11.21
N MET A 85 -14.97 -7.09 -11.19
CA MET A 85 -14.49 -8.42 -10.82
C MET A 85 -15.01 -8.78 -9.41
N THR A 86 -15.39 -10.04 -9.20
CA THR A 86 -15.81 -10.49 -7.87
C THR A 86 -14.61 -10.83 -6.99
N ASN A 87 -14.80 -10.76 -5.67
CA ASN A 87 -13.79 -11.23 -4.68
C ASN A 87 -13.37 -12.69 -4.97
N ARG A 88 -14.27 -13.57 -5.40
CA ARG A 88 -13.95 -14.96 -5.75
C ARG A 88 -13.08 -15.07 -7.00
N LYS A 89 -13.34 -14.28 -8.05
CA LYS A 89 -12.48 -14.24 -9.24
C LYS A 89 -11.09 -13.69 -8.90
N PHE A 90 -11.03 -12.64 -8.08
CA PHE A 90 -9.77 -12.09 -7.58
C PHE A 90 -8.95 -13.16 -6.82
N LEU A 91 -9.57 -13.85 -5.86
CA LEU A 91 -8.93 -14.92 -5.09
C LEU A 91 -8.45 -16.07 -5.98
N ALA A 92 -9.22 -16.46 -6.99
CA ALA A 92 -8.82 -17.51 -7.93
C ALA A 92 -7.57 -17.12 -8.75
N ILE A 93 -7.47 -15.85 -9.17
CA ILE A 93 -6.28 -15.31 -9.85
C ILE A 93 -5.09 -15.35 -8.90
N TYR A 94 -5.25 -14.81 -7.69
CA TYR A 94 -4.20 -14.79 -6.67
C TYR A 94 -3.70 -16.22 -6.37
N ASP A 95 -4.60 -17.14 -6.03
CA ASP A 95 -4.27 -18.53 -5.65
C ASP A 95 -3.58 -19.30 -6.78
N ARG A 96 -3.83 -18.93 -8.03
CA ARG A 96 -3.12 -19.49 -9.18
C ARG A 96 -1.69 -18.98 -9.26
N VAL A 97 -1.50 -17.66 -9.16
CA VAL A 97 -0.20 -17.01 -9.35
C VAL A 97 0.77 -17.34 -8.22
N VAL A 98 0.31 -17.31 -6.96
CA VAL A 98 1.19 -17.50 -5.79
C VAL A 98 1.75 -18.91 -5.62
N LYS A 99 1.30 -19.88 -6.43
CA LYS A 99 1.94 -21.20 -6.52
C LYS A 99 3.32 -21.14 -7.19
N SER A 100 3.57 -20.09 -7.97
CA SER A 100 4.78 -19.93 -8.79
C SER A 100 5.75 -18.90 -8.23
N ILE A 101 5.39 -18.16 -7.18
CA ILE A 101 6.22 -17.09 -6.60
C ILE A 101 6.21 -17.15 -5.06
N PRO A 102 7.30 -16.74 -4.38
CA PRO A 102 7.47 -16.93 -2.95
C PRO A 102 6.78 -15.84 -2.10
N VAL A 103 5.46 -15.67 -2.27
CA VAL A 103 4.67 -14.75 -1.44
C VAL A 103 4.64 -15.23 0.02
N ARG A 104 4.80 -14.29 0.96
CA ARG A 104 4.77 -14.56 2.40
C ARG A 104 3.45 -14.10 3.00
N ALA A 105 2.87 -14.94 3.85
CA ALA A 105 1.58 -14.69 4.49
C ALA A 105 1.61 -13.44 5.38
N GLU A 106 2.74 -13.23 6.05
CA GLU A 106 3.04 -12.16 6.99
C GLU A 106 3.53 -10.86 6.34
N ALA A 107 3.78 -10.86 5.03
CA ALA A 107 4.17 -9.67 4.29
C ALA A 107 3.03 -8.65 4.26
N GLU A 108 3.36 -7.36 4.23
CA GLU A 108 2.36 -6.33 3.98
C GLU A 108 1.80 -6.50 2.55
N VAL A 109 0.48 -6.39 2.41
CA VAL A 109 -0.17 -6.33 1.09
C VAL A 109 -0.41 -4.90 0.64
N ARG A 110 -0.08 -4.62 -0.62
CA ARG A 110 -0.32 -3.33 -1.29
C ARG A 110 -1.02 -3.54 -2.62
N PHE A 111 -1.80 -2.55 -3.02
CA PHE A 111 -2.37 -2.48 -4.36
C PHE A 111 -1.64 -1.42 -5.17
N GLU A 112 -1.08 -1.82 -6.31
CA GLU A 112 -0.47 -0.89 -7.25
C GLU A 112 -1.50 -0.51 -8.30
N TYR A 113 -1.75 0.78 -8.45
CA TYR A 113 -2.68 1.30 -9.46
C TYR A 113 -2.30 2.69 -9.91
N GLY A 114 -2.54 2.96 -11.19
CA GLY A 114 -2.45 4.26 -11.84
C GLY A 114 -2.83 4.14 -13.30
N ASN A 115 -2.95 5.27 -13.98
CA ASN A 115 -3.27 5.35 -15.40
C ASN A 115 -2.66 6.64 -16.00
N THR A 116 -3.13 7.07 -17.16
CA THR A 116 -2.62 8.27 -17.83
C THR A 116 -2.93 9.57 -17.08
N ALA A 117 -3.91 9.57 -16.19
CA ALA A 117 -4.31 10.73 -15.39
C ALA A 117 -3.80 10.67 -13.95
N VAL A 118 -3.66 9.47 -13.40
CA VAL A 118 -3.26 9.22 -12.00
C VAL A 118 -1.92 8.49 -11.98
N PRO A 119 -0.87 9.02 -11.34
CA PRO A 119 0.41 8.33 -11.26
C PRO A 119 0.25 6.95 -10.62
N ALA A 120 1.00 5.97 -11.11
CA ALA A 120 1.04 4.65 -10.50
C ALA A 120 1.68 4.72 -9.11
N LEU A 121 0.92 4.35 -8.09
CA LEU A 121 1.37 4.29 -6.70
C LEU A 121 1.03 2.92 -6.10
N GLN A 122 1.78 2.52 -5.07
CA GLN A 122 1.49 1.35 -4.25
C GLN A 122 0.75 1.79 -3.00
N TYR A 123 -0.58 1.62 -3.01
CA TYR A 123 -1.45 2.01 -1.92
C TYR A 123 -1.47 0.95 -0.81
N HIS A 124 -1.50 1.41 0.44
CA HIS A 124 -1.67 0.54 1.60
C HIS A 124 -3.14 0.19 1.78
N VAL A 125 -3.42 -1.04 2.21
CA VAL A 125 -4.77 -1.43 2.65
C VAL A 125 -5.00 -0.94 4.08
N THR A 126 -6.12 -0.24 4.29
CA THR A 126 -6.56 0.15 5.64
C THR A 126 -7.47 -0.93 6.23
N HIS A 127 -8.53 -1.31 5.53
CA HIS A 127 -9.46 -2.35 5.95
C HIS A 127 -10.34 -2.84 4.78
N VAL A 128 -11.06 -3.94 5.01
CA VAL A 128 -12.09 -4.46 4.12
C VAL A 128 -13.47 -4.18 4.72
N GLU A 129 -14.36 -3.62 3.93
CA GLU A 129 -15.75 -3.36 4.30
C GLU A 129 -16.69 -4.24 3.47
N ALA A 130 -17.57 -4.97 4.14
CA ALA A 130 -18.61 -5.76 3.49
C ALA A 130 -19.93 -5.00 3.47
N GLN A 131 -20.50 -4.79 2.28
CA GLN A 131 -21.82 -4.21 2.07
C GLN A 131 -22.79 -5.23 1.46
N PRO A 132 -24.11 -4.98 1.47
CA PRO A 132 -25.10 -5.93 0.96
C PRO A 132 -24.90 -6.33 -0.50
N ASP A 133 -24.33 -5.45 -1.33
CA ASP A 133 -24.20 -5.61 -2.78
C ASP A 133 -22.74 -5.68 -3.26
N ARG A 134 -21.75 -5.30 -2.44
CA ARG A 134 -20.33 -5.20 -2.81
C ARG A 134 -19.39 -5.42 -1.62
N VAL A 135 -18.12 -5.61 -1.91
CA VAL A 135 -17.02 -5.61 -0.94
C VAL A 135 -16.05 -4.50 -1.34
N ILE A 136 -15.68 -3.66 -0.38
CA ILE A 136 -14.80 -2.51 -0.62
C ILE A 136 -13.49 -2.75 0.11
N VAL A 137 -12.38 -2.67 -0.62
CA VAL A 137 -11.04 -2.59 -0.05
C VAL A 137 -10.69 -1.10 0.05
N HIS A 138 -10.58 -0.60 1.27
CA HIS A 138 -10.22 0.77 1.53
C HIS A 138 -8.69 0.93 1.49
N LEU A 139 -8.25 1.92 0.74
CA LEU A 139 -6.86 2.22 0.47
C LEU A 139 -6.46 3.57 1.07
N ARG A 140 -5.16 3.72 1.35
CA ARG A 140 -4.52 4.99 1.67
C ARG A 140 -3.26 5.18 0.83
N THR A 141 -2.90 6.43 0.57
CA THR A 141 -1.68 6.79 -0.14
C THR A 141 -0.43 6.33 0.62
N PRO A 142 0.66 5.96 -0.10
CA PRO A 142 1.95 5.75 0.55
C PRO A 142 2.47 7.07 1.12
N GLY A 143 3.00 7.03 2.34
CA GLY A 143 3.64 8.14 3.01
C GLY A 143 5.14 7.89 3.20
N VAL A 144 5.95 8.95 3.12
CA VAL A 144 7.35 8.88 3.51
C VAL A 144 7.50 9.25 4.98
N GLN A 145 8.25 8.44 5.73
CA GLN A 145 8.56 8.74 7.12
C GLN A 145 10.03 8.45 7.42
N CYS A 146 10.64 9.33 8.22
CA CYS A 146 11.94 9.07 8.82
C CYS A 146 11.82 7.94 9.85
N LYS A 147 12.26 6.73 9.48
CA LYS A 147 12.26 5.56 10.36
C LYS A 147 13.18 5.69 11.58
N ALA A 148 14.11 6.65 11.54
CA ALA A 148 15.00 6.99 12.65
C ALA A 148 14.55 8.26 13.40
N GLY A 149 13.34 8.77 13.16
CA GLY A 149 12.86 10.06 13.68
C GLY A 149 13.16 10.28 15.17
N ASP A 150 12.80 9.29 16.01
CA ASP A 150 13.03 9.33 17.45
C ASP A 150 14.52 9.41 17.84
N ARG A 151 15.42 8.76 17.08
CA ARG A 151 16.88 8.80 17.31
C ARG A 151 17.52 10.06 16.76
N CYS A 152 16.95 10.62 15.70
CA CYS A 152 17.47 11.78 14.98
C CYS A 152 16.83 13.10 15.45
N GLY A 153 15.94 13.08 16.45
CA GLY A 153 15.24 14.27 16.93
C GLY A 153 14.25 14.87 15.92
N VAL A 154 13.87 14.12 14.88
CA VAL A 154 12.89 14.54 13.88
C VAL A 154 11.54 13.98 14.29
N THR A 155 10.72 14.81 14.92
CA THR A 155 9.31 14.48 15.17
C THR A 155 8.57 14.37 13.85
N ALA A 156 7.73 13.34 13.68
CA ALA A 156 6.84 13.25 12.53
C ALA A 156 6.03 14.55 12.44
N ALA A 157 6.11 15.26 11.30
CA ALA A 157 5.48 16.56 11.13
C ALA A 157 3.97 16.45 11.38
N GLY A 158 3.52 17.03 12.49
CA GLY A 158 2.18 16.86 13.02
C GLY A 158 1.96 17.63 14.32
N ALA A 159 2.32 18.92 14.32
CA ALA A 159 1.72 19.92 15.19
C ALA A 159 1.92 21.29 14.53
N ASP A 160 0.84 22.07 14.46
CA ASP A 160 0.83 23.48 14.05
C ASP A 160 1.90 24.29 14.79
N GLU A 161 3.07 24.45 14.20
CA GLU A 161 4.04 25.48 14.58
C GLU A 161 4.39 26.18 13.26
N GLY A 162 3.73 27.31 13.02
CA GLY A 162 3.93 28.11 11.82
C GLY A 162 5.41 28.43 11.62
N CYS A 163 5.92 28.20 10.41
CA CYS A 163 7.28 28.58 10.01
C CYS A 163 7.44 30.10 10.08
N ALA A 164 7.79 30.63 11.26
CA ALA A 164 8.29 31.99 11.37
C ALA A 164 9.74 32.01 10.84
N PRO A 165 10.09 32.96 9.93
CA PRO A 165 11.41 33.02 9.29
C PRO A 165 12.56 33.26 10.28
N GLU A 166 12.26 33.64 11.51
CA GLU A 166 13.21 33.88 12.60
C GLU A 166 13.60 32.63 13.41
N SER A 167 12.98 31.47 13.16
CA SER A 167 13.23 30.22 13.91
C SER A 167 14.51 29.47 13.54
N GLY A 168 15.35 29.99 12.63
CA GLY A 168 16.70 29.46 12.36
C GLY A 168 16.76 28.04 11.78
N CYS A 169 15.64 27.40 11.46
CA CYS A 169 15.58 25.99 11.07
C CYS A 169 16.11 25.71 9.65
N CYS A 170 16.35 26.76 8.83
CA CYS A 170 16.77 26.63 7.41
C CYS A 170 18.15 27.20 7.08
N THR A 171 19.04 27.48 8.05
CA THR A 171 20.43 27.82 7.70
C THR A 171 21.18 26.57 7.23
N PRO A 172 21.86 26.61 6.07
CA PRO A 172 22.64 25.46 5.60
C PRO A 172 23.72 25.12 6.63
N GLN A 173 23.72 23.88 7.10
CA GLN A 173 24.80 23.39 7.96
C GLN A 173 26.12 23.41 7.20
N ALA A 174 27.21 23.65 7.93
CA ALA A 174 28.56 23.71 7.37
C ALA A 174 28.88 22.44 6.56
N PRO A 175 29.66 22.55 5.47
CA PRO A 175 29.96 21.41 4.60
C PRO A 175 30.65 20.29 5.39
N ILE A 176 30.18 19.06 5.16
CA ILE A 176 30.79 17.86 5.73
C ILE A 176 32.16 17.67 5.06
N SER A 177 33.23 17.74 5.86
CA SER A 177 34.57 17.44 5.39
C SER A 177 34.72 15.93 5.21
N LEU A 178 34.75 15.47 3.97
CA LEU A 178 35.11 14.10 3.63
C LEU A 178 36.64 14.00 3.71
N GLY A 179 37.13 13.34 4.75
CA GLY A 179 38.53 12.93 4.87
C GLY A 179 38.85 11.73 4.01
#